data_AF-A0A0Q7NL68-F1
#
_entry.id   AF-A0A0Q7NL68-F1
#
_cell.length_a   1.000
_cell.length_b   1.000
_cell.length_c   1.000
_cell.angle_alpha   90.00
_cell.angle_beta   90.00
_cell.angle_gamma   90.00
#
_symmetry.space_group_name_H-M   'P 1'
#
loop_
_entity.id
_entity.type
_entity.pdbx_description
1 polymer ?
#
loop_
_entity_poly.entity_id
_entity_poly.type
_entity_poly.pdbx_seq_one_letter_code
_entity_poly.pdbx_strand_id
1 'polypeptide(L)'
;MLSFKFTPSDRRPIKRIDTSALVAEFEARGGTVRRFQPGETASYDSVKIYLLEQGYQLSMVRNMNCVKRVGAKGRGKAMHWSKIIALVDELRAAENKQTFKVRRAA
;
A
#
# COMPACT_ATOMS: atom_id res chain seq x y z
N MET A 1 -35.05 -21.94 -31.73
CA MET A 1 -34.39 -21.76 -30.42
C MET A 1 -33.05 -21.05 -30.67
N LEU A 2 -32.99 -19.73 -30.56
CA LEU A 2 -31.77 -18.94 -30.83
C LEU A 2 -30.89 -18.95 -29.58
N SER A 3 -29.74 -19.62 -29.67
CA SER A 3 -28.74 -19.65 -28.59
C SER A 3 -27.86 -18.40 -28.69
N PHE A 4 -28.02 -17.48 -27.74
CA PHE A 4 -27.18 -16.30 -27.61
C PHE A 4 -25.85 -16.71 -26.96
N LYS A 5 -24.78 -16.81 -27.74
CA LYS A 5 -23.43 -17.12 -27.22
C LYS A 5 -22.72 -15.82 -26.88
N PHE A 6 -22.47 -15.57 -25.60
CA PHE A 6 -21.64 -14.46 -25.15
C PHE A 6 -20.17 -14.74 -25.52
N THR A 7 -19.66 -14.09 -26.56
CA THR A 7 -18.24 -14.15 -26.94
C THR A 7 -17.44 -13.10 -26.15
N PRO A 8 -16.28 -13.44 -25.54
CA PRO A 8 -15.45 -12.49 -24.77
C PRO A 8 -14.92 -11.28 -25.55
N SER A 9 -15.10 -11.25 -26.87
CA SER A 9 -14.67 -10.20 -27.79
C SER A 9 -15.45 -8.87 -27.67
N ASP A 10 -16.56 -8.85 -26.91
CA ASP A 10 -17.35 -7.62 -26.67
C ASP A 10 -16.79 -6.72 -25.55
N ARG A 11 -15.62 -7.05 -24.99
CA ARG A 11 -14.92 -6.14 -24.08
C ARG A 11 -14.40 -4.95 -24.88
N ARG A 12 -15.22 -3.88 -24.97
CA ARG A 12 -14.79 -2.59 -25.51
C ARG A 12 -13.48 -2.18 -24.83
N PRO A 13 -12.47 -1.73 -25.58
CA PRO A 13 -11.21 -1.31 -24.98
C PRO A 13 -11.49 -0.17 -24.01
N ILE A 14 -11.03 -0.32 -22.76
CA ILE A 14 -11.09 0.75 -21.77
C ILE A 14 -10.18 1.87 -22.26
N LYS A 15 -10.77 2.89 -22.89
CA LYS A 15 -10.06 4.13 -23.22
C LYS A 15 -9.77 4.86 -21.91
N ARG A 16 -8.54 4.76 -21.42
CA ARG A 16 -8.07 5.63 -20.35
C ARG A 16 -7.92 7.03 -20.95
N ILE A 17 -8.84 7.91 -20.60
CA ILE A 17 -8.73 9.32 -20.94
C ILE A 17 -7.77 9.94 -19.93
N ASP A 18 -6.66 10.49 -20.41
CA ASP A 18 -5.74 11.25 -19.57
C ASP A 18 -6.40 12.60 -19.22
N THR A 19 -6.79 12.75 -17.96
CA THR A 19 -7.46 13.95 -17.44
C THR A 19 -6.49 14.92 -16.77
N SER A 20 -5.19 14.61 -16.76
CA SER A 20 -4.16 15.44 -16.13
C SER A 20 -4.10 16.85 -16.73
N ALA A 21 -4.23 16.97 -18.05
CA ALA A 21 -4.23 18.25 -18.76
C ALA A 21 -5.44 19.13 -18.36
N LEU A 22 -6.63 18.54 -18.21
CA LEU A 22 -7.85 19.25 -17.81
C LEU A 22 -7.76 19.78 -16.37
N VAL A 23 -7.16 18.99 -15.48
CA VAL A 23 -6.92 19.41 -14.09
C VAL A 23 -5.91 20.55 -14.04
N ALA A 24 -4.84 20.49 -14.85
CA ALA A 24 -3.85 21.57 -14.94
C ALA A 24 -4.46 22.87 -15.49
N GLU A 25 -5.32 22.78 -16.52
CA GLU A 25 -6.05 23.96 -17.03
C GLU A 25 -7.01 24.56 -16.00
N PHE A 26 -7.66 23.71 -15.19
CA PHE A 26 -8.54 24.18 -14.11
C PHE A 26 -7.76 24.90 -13.01
N GLU A 27 -6.61 24.38 -12.60
CA GLU A 27 -5.70 25.05 -11.66
C GLU A 27 -5.20 26.39 -12.23
N ALA A 28 -4.87 26.44 -13.53
CA ALA A 28 -4.40 27.66 -14.20
C ALA A 28 -5.47 28.76 -14.28
N ARG A 29 -6.76 28.40 -14.29
CA ARG A 29 -7.90 29.34 -14.27
C ARG A 29 -8.28 29.80 -12.86
N GLY A 30 -7.46 29.50 -11.85
CA GLY A 30 -7.69 29.87 -10.45
C GLY A 30 -8.57 28.88 -9.68
N GLY A 31 -8.91 27.73 -10.28
CA GLY A 31 -9.60 26.65 -9.60
C GLY A 31 -8.70 26.02 -8.54
N THR A 32 -9.19 25.87 -7.32
CA THR A 32 -8.41 25.25 -6.24
C THR A 32 -8.68 23.74 -6.21
N VAL A 33 -7.69 22.94 -6.60
CA VAL A 33 -7.77 21.49 -6.48
C VAL A 33 -7.38 21.09 -5.06
N ARG A 34 -8.28 20.41 -4.35
CA ARG A 34 -7.95 19.77 -3.07
C ARG A 34 -7.04 18.58 -3.33
N ARG A 35 -5.75 18.76 -3.03
CA ARG A 35 -4.76 17.68 -3.10
C ARG A 35 -4.79 16.89 -1.81
N PHE A 36 -5.22 15.63 -1.91
CA PHE A 36 -5.04 14.69 -0.82
C PHE A 36 -3.61 14.17 -0.89
N GLN A 37 -2.74 14.60 0.02
CA GLN A 37 -1.44 13.95 0.15
C GLN A 37 -1.70 12.46 0.39
N PRO A 38 -1.13 11.55 -0.42
CA PRO A 38 -1.16 10.14 -0.10
C PRO A 38 -0.46 10.01 1.25
N GLY A 39 -1.21 9.67 2.29
CA GLY A 39 -0.60 9.32 3.56
C GLY A 39 0.37 8.16 3.32
N GLU A 40 1.43 8.07 4.13
CA GLU A 40 2.28 6.88 4.09
C GLU A 40 1.39 5.66 4.31
N THR A 41 1.29 4.87 3.25
CA THR A 41 0.42 3.71 3.22
C THR A 41 1.25 2.54 3.74
N ALA A 42 0.63 1.69 4.56
CA ALA A 42 1.21 0.43 5.03
C ALA A 42 1.29 -0.59 3.87
N SER A 43 1.98 -0.23 2.79
CA SER A 43 2.33 -1.12 1.68
C SER A 43 3.38 -2.11 2.16
N TYR A 44 3.38 -3.31 1.60
CA TYR A 44 4.34 -4.34 1.97
C TYR A 44 5.78 -3.88 1.76
N ASP A 45 6.06 -3.26 0.61
CA ASP A 45 7.41 -2.83 0.25
C ASP A 45 7.92 -1.68 1.12
N SER A 46 7.06 -0.70 1.43
CA SER A 46 7.46 0.43 2.29
C SER A 46 7.77 -0.04 3.71
N VAL A 47 6.94 -0.92 4.27
CA VAL A 47 7.16 -1.54 5.58
C VAL A 47 8.41 -2.42 5.59
N LYS A 48 8.66 -3.19 4.52
CA LYS A 48 9.85 -4.04 4.41
C LYS A 48 11.14 -3.21 4.41
N ILE A 49 11.17 -2.12 3.65
CA ILE A 49 12.32 -1.21 3.59
C ILE A 49 12.55 -0.58 4.96
N TYR A 50 11.50 -0.02 5.58
CA TYR A 50 11.60 0.57 6.91
C TYR A 50 12.10 -0.42 7.96
N LEU A 51 11.54 -1.63 8.02
CA LEU A 51 12.02 -2.66 8.95
C LEU A 51 13.48 -3.01 8.71
N LEU A 52 13.93 -3.05 7.45
CA LEU A 52 15.32 -3.35 7.11
C LEU A 52 16.28 -2.26 7.56
N GLU A 53 15.90 -0.99 7.42
CA GLU A 53 16.63 0.16 7.98
C GLU A 53 16.74 0.06 9.52
N GLN A 54 15.70 -0.46 10.17
CA GLN A 54 15.66 -0.71 11.61
C GLN A 54 16.37 -2.01 12.04
N GLY A 55 17.05 -2.71 11.11
CA GLY A 55 17.77 -3.95 11.41
C GLY A 55 16.87 -5.19 11.56
N TYR A 56 15.66 -5.15 11.01
CA TYR A 56 14.72 -6.28 10.92
C TYR A 56 14.52 -6.74 9.48
N GLN A 57 14.51 -8.05 9.25
CA GLN A 57 14.16 -8.64 7.98
C GLN A 57 12.70 -9.11 8.01
N LEU A 58 11.90 -8.60 7.09
CA LEU A 58 10.55 -9.07 6.80
C LEU A 58 10.57 -10.03 5.60
N SER A 59 10.00 -11.22 5.76
CA SER A 59 9.81 -12.20 4.69
C SER A 59 8.40 -12.81 4.75
N MET A 60 7.90 -13.29 3.61
CA MET A 60 6.64 -14.02 3.55
C MET A 60 6.90 -15.51 3.32
N VAL A 61 6.35 -16.37 4.16
CA VAL A 61 6.48 -17.84 4.08
C VAL A 61 5.10 -18.47 4.21
N ARG A 62 4.64 -19.20 3.19
CA ARG A 62 3.33 -19.89 3.17
C ARG A 62 2.19 -18.99 3.68
N ASN A 63 2.07 -17.78 3.13
CA ASN A 63 1.07 -16.75 3.48
C ASN A 63 1.19 -16.14 4.88
N MET A 64 2.22 -16.46 5.65
CA MET A 64 2.53 -15.79 6.90
C MET A 64 3.70 -14.82 6.74
N ASN A 65 3.57 -13.65 7.33
CA ASN A 65 4.66 -12.69 7.40
C ASN A 65 5.55 -13.04 8.60
N CYS A 66 6.84 -13.17 8.35
CA CYS A 66 7.86 -13.49 9.33
C CYS A 66 8.78 -12.29 9.51
N VAL A 67 8.93 -11.83 10.75
CA VAL A 67 9.89 -10.79 11.11
C VAL A 67 11.02 -11.43 11.91
N LYS A 68 12.26 -11.15 11.53
CA LYS A 68 13.45 -11.55 12.29
C LYS A 68 14.41 -10.39 12.40
N ARG A 69 15.25 -10.36 13.43
CA ARG A 69 16.37 -9.43 13.49
C ARG A 69 17.43 -9.86 12.46
N VAL A 70 18.03 -8.91 11.76
CA VAL A 70 19.13 -9.18 10.83
C VAL A 70 20.28 -9.81 11.62
N GLY A 71 20.78 -10.95 11.15
CA GLY A 71 21.82 -11.74 11.83
C GLY A 71 21.33 -12.75 12.88
N ALA A 72 20.04 -12.76 13.23
CA ALA A 72 19.50 -13.77 14.15
C ALA A 72 19.45 -15.16 13.48
N LYS A 73 19.92 -16.19 14.20
CA LYS A 73 19.81 -17.60 13.79
C LYS A 73 18.39 -18.10 14.04
N GLY A 74 17.86 -18.91 13.12
CA GLY A 74 16.55 -19.56 13.23
C GLY A 74 15.44 -18.90 12.42
N ARG A 75 14.21 -19.44 12.58
CA ARG A 75 13.02 -18.96 11.88
C ARG A 75 12.50 -17.68 12.57
N GLY A 76 12.21 -16.66 11.77
CA GLY A 76 11.61 -15.42 12.26
C GLY A 76 10.24 -15.64 12.91
N LYS A 77 9.83 -14.69 13.75
CA LYS A 77 8.53 -14.72 14.40
C LYS A 77 7.44 -14.52 13.35
N ALA A 78 6.60 -15.52 13.17
CA ALA A 78 5.47 -15.46 12.27
C ALA A 78 4.34 -14.65 12.91
N MET A 79 3.82 -13.66 12.19
CA MET A 79 2.79 -12.75 12.68
C MET A 79 1.89 -12.26 11.54
N HIS A 80 0.65 -11.90 11.89
CA HIS A 80 -0.28 -11.30 10.93
C HIS A 80 0.16 -9.89 10.53
N TRP A 81 -0.24 -9.46 9.34
CA TRP A 81 0.07 -8.13 8.81
C TRP A 81 -0.33 -7.00 9.77
N SER A 82 -1.49 -7.11 10.42
CA SER A 82 -1.95 -6.14 11.42
C SER A 82 -0.98 -5.97 12.59
N LYS A 83 -0.38 -7.07 13.07
CA LYS A 83 0.63 -7.01 14.14
C LYS A 83 1.95 -6.41 13.68
N ILE A 84 2.30 -6.57 12.40
CA ILE A 84 3.48 -5.95 11.81
C ILE A 84 3.28 -4.44 11.71
N ILE A 85 2.12 -4.00 11.25
CA ILE A 85 1.78 -2.57 11.20
C ILE A 85 1.86 -1.96 12.60
N ALA A 86 1.26 -2.62 13.60
CA ALA A 86 1.33 -2.13 14.98
C ALA A 86 2.78 -2.01 15.50
N LEU A 87 3.63 -3.01 15.22
CA LEU A 87 5.05 -2.95 15.56
C LEU A 87 5.78 -1.81 14.85
N VAL A 88 5.46 -1.55 13.58
CA VAL A 88 6.06 -0.43 12.85
C VAL A 88 5.55 0.91 13.38
N ASP A 89 4.27 1.03 13.73
CA ASP A 89 3.72 2.24 14.33
C ASP A 89 4.36 2.53 15.69
N GLU A 90 4.62 1.52 16.52
CA GLU A 90 5.37 1.66 17.77
C GLU A 90 6.80 2.16 17.54
N LEU A 91 7.52 1.58 16.56
CA LEU A 91 8.87 2.02 16.20
C LEU A 91 8.88 3.45 15.67
N ARG A 92 7.93 3.81 14.80
CA ARG A 92 7.80 5.16 14.27
C ARG A 92 7.42 6.17 15.35
N ALA A 93 6.53 5.81 16.27
CA ALA A 93 6.15 6.66 17.40
C ALA A 93 7.36 6.92 18.32
N ALA A 94 8.20 5.92 18.57
CA ALA A 94 9.44 6.10 19.33
C ALA A 94 10.43 7.06 18.65
N GLU A 95 10.42 7.13 17.32
CA GLU A 95 11.25 8.03 16.51
C GLU A 95 10.59 9.40 16.25
N ASN A 96 9.45 9.71 16.86
CA ASN A 96 8.63 10.90 16.58
C ASN A 96 8.20 11.04 15.10
N LYS A 97 8.10 9.93 14.37
CA LYS A 97 7.61 9.89 12.99
C LYS A 97 6.10 9.68 12.97
N GLN A 98 5.45 10.23 11.94
CA GLN A 98 4.02 10.01 11.70
C GLN A 98 3.73 8.51 11.55
N THR A 99 2.79 7.97 12.33
CA THR A 99 2.31 6.58 12.20
C THR A 99 1.54 6.39 10.89
N PHE A 100 1.39 5.15 10.44
CA PHE A 100 0.60 4.87 9.25
C PHE A 100 -0.86 5.24 9.46
N LYS A 101 -1.51 5.80 8.44
CA LYS A 101 -2.96 6.06 8.48
C LYS A 101 -3.69 4.71 8.52
N VAL A 102 -4.13 4.30 9.70
CA VAL A 102 -5.07 3.19 9.84
C VAL A 102 -6.35 3.58 9.12
N ARG A 103 -6.72 2.87 8.05
CA ARG A 103 -8.09 2.90 7.55
C ARG A 103 -8.95 2.27 8.65
N ARG A 104 -9.51 3.07 9.56
CA ARG A 104 -10.68 2.61 10.31
C ARG A 104 -11.74 2.28 9.28
N ALA A 105 -12.13 1.00 9.21
CA ALA A 105 -13.41 0.66 8.61
C ALA A 105 -14.46 1.42 9.44
N ALA A 106 -15.16 2.33 8.78
CA ALA A 106 -16.32 3.02 9.35
C ALA A 106 -17.48 2.03 9.47
#